data_AF-A0A7C4VZY1-F1
#
_entry.id   AF-A0A7C4VZY1-F1
#
_cell.length_a   1.000
_cell.length_b   1.000
_cell.length_c   1.000
_cell.angle_alpha   90.00
_cell.angle_beta   90.00
_cell.angle_gamma   90.00
#
_symmetry.space_group_name_H-M   'P 1'
#
loop_
_entity.id
_entity.type
_entity.pdbx_description
1 polymer ?
#
loop_
_entity_poly.entity_id
_entity_poly.type
_entity_poly.pdbx_seq_one_letter_code
_entity_poly.pdbx_strand_id
1 'polypeptide(L)'
;MASNLLLLHDPGRPAQWAQTEKPAGSVHGDSLGVHASDCANAWRNMGLVSTPRHQAAGLVLSAFDISRSARAPGYGVDFSKRQPQPVPEVLAQVTADTGDALLAALEDSIRQQNQALACAVVHRYGALGYSERPVFDLLLRYAISEDGALHAEKYYRTVSEEFYCLRPAFRWRELVALARVTASEYGRPAPGYQQACELLKV
;
A
#
# COMPACT_ATOMS: atom_id res chain seq x y z
N MET A 1 -6.26 7.35 -9.59
CA MET A 1 -6.52 8.36 -8.53
C MET A 1 -7.39 7.85 -7.39
N ALA A 2 -8.30 6.88 -7.59
CA ALA A 2 -9.14 6.34 -6.51
C ALA A 2 -8.75 4.92 -6.06
N SER A 3 -7.78 4.26 -6.70
CA SER A 3 -7.44 2.87 -6.43
C SER A 3 -6.81 2.67 -5.06
N ASN A 4 -5.92 3.56 -4.62
CA ASN A 4 -5.34 3.50 -3.27
C ASN A 4 -6.37 3.70 -2.15
N LEU A 5 -7.47 4.40 -2.41
CA LEU A 5 -8.59 4.47 -1.46
C LEU A 5 -9.20 3.10 -1.22
N LEU A 6 -9.18 2.19 -2.20
CA LEU A 6 -9.64 0.81 -1.97
C LEU A 6 -8.84 0.17 -0.84
N LEU A 7 -7.53 0.39 -0.84
CA LEU A 7 -6.64 -0.10 0.19
C LEU A 7 -6.78 0.65 1.51
N LEU A 8 -6.96 1.98 1.50
CA LEU A 8 -7.11 2.76 2.74
C LEU A 8 -8.45 2.50 3.45
N HIS A 9 -9.49 2.10 2.73
CA HIS A 9 -10.80 1.75 3.27
C HIS A 9 -11.00 0.21 3.41
N ASP A 10 -10.01 -0.61 3.04
CA ASP A 10 -10.09 -2.06 3.18
C ASP A 10 -10.16 -2.42 4.69
N PRO A 11 -11.15 -3.18 5.19
CA PRO A 11 -11.14 -3.66 6.57
C PRO A 11 -10.12 -4.80 6.77
N GLY A 12 -9.49 -5.27 5.69
CA GLY A 12 -8.60 -6.43 5.68
C GLY A 12 -9.36 -7.72 5.45
N ARG A 13 -8.59 -8.79 5.24
CA ARG A 13 -9.08 -10.14 4.97
C ARG A 13 -10.07 -10.59 6.05
N PRO A 14 -11.31 -10.97 5.68
CA PRO A 14 -12.27 -11.57 6.61
C PRO A 14 -11.74 -12.86 7.24
N ALA A 15 -12.18 -13.15 8.48
CA ALA A 15 -11.73 -14.33 9.22
C ALA A 15 -11.94 -15.66 8.47
N GLN A 16 -13.05 -15.80 7.75
CA GLN A 16 -13.36 -17.00 6.96
C GLN A 16 -12.45 -17.22 5.75
N TRP A 17 -11.64 -16.22 5.36
CA TRP A 17 -10.67 -16.31 4.27
C TRP A 17 -9.23 -16.33 4.80
N ALA A 18 -9.04 -16.31 6.12
CA ALA A 18 -7.73 -16.27 6.75
C ALA A 18 -6.96 -17.58 6.50
N GLN A 19 -5.66 -17.44 6.28
CA GLN A 19 -4.69 -18.52 6.13
C GLN A 19 -3.44 -18.15 6.95
N THR A 20 -2.54 -19.11 7.20
CA THR A 20 -1.32 -18.87 8.01
C THR A 20 -0.53 -17.66 7.51
N GLU A 21 -0.23 -17.63 6.22
CA GLU A 21 0.49 -16.52 5.59
C GLU A 21 -0.36 -15.27 5.41
N LYS A 22 -1.70 -15.36 5.50
CA LYS A 22 -2.61 -14.24 5.26
C LYS A 22 -3.70 -14.22 6.33
N PRO A 23 -3.39 -13.77 7.55
CA PRO A 23 -4.33 -13.83 8.66
C PRO A 23 -5.50 -12.87 8.47
N ALA A 24 -6.51 -12.99 9.34
CA ALA A 24 -7.62 -12.04 9.38
C ALA A 24 -7.09 -10.61 9.58
N GLY A 25 -7.67 -9.64 8.87
CA GLY A 25 -7.26 -8.24 8.89
C GLY A 25 -6.06 -7.90 8.00
N SER A 26 -5.44 -8.87 7.32
CA SER A 26 -4.34 -8.61 6.38
C SER A 26 -4.80 -7.86 5.13
N VAL A 27 -3.93 -6.99 4.60
CA VAL A 27 -4.15 -6.23 3.34
C VAL A 27 -3.00 -6.38 2.33
N HIS A 28 -2.06 -7.28 2.58
CA HIS A 28 -0.99 -7.66 1.65
C HIS A 28 -1.41 -8.80 0.72
N GLY A 29 -0.51 -9.20 -0.19
CA GLY A 29 -0.74 -10.26 -1.16
C GLY A 29 -1.90 -9.94 -2.12
N ASP A 30 -2.94 -10.77 -2.11
CA ASP A 30 -4.09 -10.72 -3.01
C ASP A 30 -5.20 -9.76 -2.57
N SER A 31 -4.85 -8.69 -1.86
CA SER A 31 -5.85 -7.70 -1.45
C SER A 31 -6.42 -6.95 -2.66
N LEU A 32 -7.72 -6.66 -2.59
CA LEU A 32 -8.42 -5.95 -3.67
C LEU A 32 -7.82 -4.56 -3.91
N GLY A 33 -7.39 -3.87 -2.85
CA GLY A 33 -6.80 -2.54 -2.94
C GLY A 33 -5.43 -2.52 -3.65
N VAL A 34 -4.58 -3.50 -3.35
CA VAL A 34 -3.26 -3.66 -4.01
C VAL A 34 -3.48 -3.96 -5.49
N HIS A 35 -4.28 -4.98 -5.81
CA HIS A 35 -4.54 -5.37 -7.20
C HIS A 35 -5.22 -4.28 -8.03
N ALA A 36 -6.18 -3.54 -7.45
CA ALA A 36 -6.80 -2.43 -8.14
C ALA A 36 -5.81 -1.30 -8.44
N SER A 37 -4.86 -1.06 -7.54
CA SER A 37 -3.80 -0.05 -7.73
C SER A 37 -2.80 -0.48 -8.80
N ASP A 38 -2.33 -1.74 -8.76
CA ASP A 38 -1.44 -2.28 -9.80
C ASP A 38 -2.12 -2.28 -11.17
N CYS A 39 -3.39 -2.67 -11.24
CA CYS A 39 -4.17 -2.66 -12.48
C CYS A 39 -4.31 -1.24 -13.04
N ALA A 40 -4.64 -0.26 -12.19
CA ALA A 40 -4.75 1.13 -12.59
C ALA A 40 -3.41 1.71 -13.08
N ASN A 41 -2.31 1.37 -12.41
CA ASN A 41 -0.96 1.73 -12.85
C ASN A 41 -0.63 1.12 -14.22
N ALA A 42 -0.88 -0.18 -14.39
CA ALA A 42 -0.64 -0.88 -15.65
C ALA A 42 -1.42 -0.26 -16.82
N TRP A 43 -2.73 0.00 -16.63
CA TRP A 43 -3.55 0.65 -17.66
C TRP A 43 -3.05 2.03 -18.06
N ARG A 44 -2.57 2.83 -17.10
CA ARG A 44 -1.99 4.15 -17.39
C ARG A 44 -0.73 4.01 -18.25
N ASN A 45 0.20 3.16 -17.83
CA ASN A 45 1.48 2.96 -18.53
C ASN A 45 1.26 2.41 -19.95
N MET A 46 0.35 1.43 -20.12
CA MET A 46 -0.04 0.98 -21.46
C MET A 46 -0.67 2.11 -22.28
N GLY A 47 -1.50 2.96 -21.66
CA GLY A 47 -2.09 4.12 -22.33
C GLY A 47 -1.06 5.07 -22.94
N LEU A 48 0.07 5.32 -22.25
CA LEU A 48 1.12 6.24 -22.72
C LEU A 48 1.75 5.82 -24.06
N VAL A 49 1.76 4.52 -24.37
CA VAL A 49 2.36 3.97 -25.59
C VAL A 49 1.32 3.44 -26.58
N SER A 50 0.03 3.73 -26.35
CA SER A 50 -1.07 3.20 -27.16
C SER A 50 -1.76 4.25 -28.01
N THR A 51 -2.60 3.79 -28.94
CA THR A 51 -3.45 4.66 -29.78
C THR A 51 -4.59 5.28 -28.94
N PRO A 52 -5.19 6.41 -29.37
CA PRO A 52 -6.32 7.03 -28.67
C PRO A 52 -7.50 6.08 -28.37
N ARG A 53 -7.81 5.15 -29.29
CA ARG A 53 -8.87 4.15 -29.11
C ARG A 53 -8.59 3.23 -27.91
N HIS A 54 -7.37 2.72 -27.81
CA HIS A 54 -6.94 1.84 -26.73
C HIS A 54 -6.76 2.59 -25.40
N GLN A 55 -6.33 3.86 -25.44
CA GLN A 55 -6.31 4.71 -24.26
C GLN A 55 -7.71 4.87 -23.65
N ALA A 56 -8.72 5.17 -24.48
CA ALA A 56 -10.10 5.27 -24.03
C ALA A 56 -10.62 3.95 -23.45
N ALA A 57 -10.34 2.82 -24.10
CA ALA A 57 -10.71 1.50 -23.61
C ALA A 57 -10.04 1.18 -22.25
N GLY A 58 -8.74 1.43 -22.12
CA GLY A 58 -7.98 1.20 -20.88
C GLY A 58 -8.50 2.05 -19.71
N LEU A 59 -8.87 3.31 -19.98
CA LEU A 59 -9.50 4.17 -18.96
C LEU A 59 -10.83 3.58 -18.47
N VAL A 60 -11.70 3.13 -19.39
CA VAL A 60 -12.99 2.52 -19.04
C VAL A 60 -12.81 1.22 -18.26
N LEU A 61 -11.89 0.34 -18.69
CA LEU A 61 -11.59 -0.91 -18.01
C LEU A 61 -11.01 -0.67 -16.60
N SER A 62 -10.06 0.26 -16.47
CA SER A 62 -9.51 0.64 -15.15
C SER A 62 -10.59 1.16 -14.21
N ALA A 63 -11.49 2.02 -14.68
CA ALA A 63 -12.59 2.53 -13.87
C ALA A 63 -13.59 1.43 -13.50
N PHE A 64 -13.88 0.51 -14.42
CA PHE A 64 -14.73 -0.65 -14.17
C PHE A 64 -14.14 -1.55 -13.08
N ASP A 65 -12.84 -1.89 -13.16
CA ASP A 65 -12.18 -2.75 -12.18
C ASP A 65 -12.17 -2.14 -10.78
N ILE A 66 -11.85 -0.84 -10.65
CA ILE A 66 -11.92 -0.13 -9.36
C ILE A 66 -13.34 -0.17 -8.80
N SER A 67 -14.35 0.10 -9.63
CA SER A 67 -15.76 0.08 -9.22
C SER A 67 -16.21 -1.32 -8.80
N ARG A 68 -15.79 -2.36 -9.53
CA ARG A 68 -16.08 -3.76 -9.21
C ARG A 68 -15.44 -4.16 -7.89
N SER A 69 -14.17 -3.81 -7.67
CA SER A 69 -13.47 -4.08 -6.41
C SER A 69 -14.11 -3.36 -5.22
N ALA A 70 -14.57 -2.12 -5.39
CA ALA A 70 -15.28 -1.38 -4.34
C ALA A 70 -16.60 -2.05 -3.92
N ARG A 71 -17.19 -2.84 -4.81
CA ARG A 71 -18.48 -3.55 -4.61
C ARG A 71 -18.30 -5.05 -4.34
N ALA A 72 -17.06 -5.52 -4.18
CA ALA A 72 -16.81 -6.94 -4.02
C ALA A 72 -17.51 -7.48 -2.76
N PRO A 73 -18.30 -8.55 -2.88
CA PRO A 73 -18.99 -9.15 -1.74
C PRO A 73 -17.98 -9.76 -0.76
N GLY A 74 -18.33 -9.81 0.53
CA GLY A 74 -17.56 -10.50 1.57
C GLY A 74 -16.79 -9.62 2.55
N TYR A 75 -16.72 -8.30 2.32
CA TYR A 75 -16.07 -7.34 3.24
C TYR A 75 -17.06 -6.60 4.18
N GLY A 76 -18.31 -7.08 4.27
CA GLY A 76 -19.30 -6.75 5.32
C GLY A 76 -19.94 -5.35 5.30
N VAL A 77 -19.21 -4.30 4.92
CA VAL A 77 -19.69 -2.91 4.94
C VAL A 77 -19.59 -2.29 3.56
N ASP A 78 -20.58 -1.48 3.15
CA ASP A 78 -20.49 -0.69 1.93
C ASP A 78 -19.23 0.20 1.96
N PHE A 79 -18.40 0.11 0.92
CA PHE A 79 -17.18 0.89 0.75
C PHE A 79 -17.39 2.38 1.03
N SER A 80 -18.52 2.94 0.57
CA SER A 80 -18.84 4.36 0.73
C SER A 80 -19.03 4.81 2.18
N LYS A 81 -19.25 3.86 3.09
CA LYS A 81 -19.49 4.12 4.53
C LYS A 81 -18.26 3.87 5.40
N ARG A 82 -17.15 3.38 4.82
CA ARG A 82 -15.93 3.08 5.57
C ARG A 82 -15.09 4.35 5.73
N GLN A 83 -14.38 4.49 6.84
CA GLN A 83 -13.38 5.54 6.99
C GLN A 83 -12.03 5.10 6.38
N PRO A 84 -11.30 6.00 5.70
CA PRO A 84 -9.95 5.71 5.26
C PRO A 84 -8.97 5.70 6.43
N GLN A 85 -7.92 4.90 6.32
CA GLN A 85 -6.73 5.04 7.15
C GLN A 85 -5.90 6.29 6.74
N PRO A 86 -5.19 6.92 7.70
CA PRO A 86 -5.36 6.75 9.14
C PRO A 86 -6.67 7.38 9.62
N VAL A 87 -7.33 6.72 10.56
CA VAL A 87 -8.49 7.34 11.26
C VAL A 87 -8.01 8.42 12.25
N PRO A 88 -8.82 9.47 12.51
CA PRO A 88 -8.39 10.61 13.33
C PRO A 88 -7.88 10.23 14.73
N GLU A 89 -8.48 9.22 15.35
CA GLU A 89 -8.15 8.76 16.70
C GLU A 89 -6.74 8.14 16.77
N VAL A 90 -6.31 7.48 15.70
CA VAL A 90 -4.95 6.91 15.61
C VAL A 90 -3.95 7.98 15.20
N LEU A 91 -4.35 8.91 14.32
CA LEU A 91 -3.50 10.05 13.95
C LEU A 91 -3.16 10.93 15.16
N ALA A 92 -4.11 11.13 16.08
CA ALA A 92 -3.90 11.90 17.31
C ALA A 92 -2.89 11.26 18.28
N GLN A 93 -2.58 9.96 18.13
CA GLN A 93 -1.59 9.27 18.97
C GLN A 93 -0.16 9.53 18.51
N VAL A 94 0.04 10.04 17.29
CA VAL A 94 1.38 10.33 16.77
C VAL A 94 1.82 11.71 17.26
N THR A 95 2.59 11.72 18.34
CA THR A 95 3.10 12.96 18.97
C THR A 95 4.46 13.38 18.44
N ALA A 96 5.21 12.47 17.81
CA ALA A 96 6.50 12.77 17.21
C ALA A 96 6.37 13.82 16.09
N ASP A 97 7.34 14.72 16.03
CA ASP A 97 7.36 15.85 15.10
C ASP A 97 8.70 16.01 14.36
N THR A 98 9.69 15.17 14.63
CA THR A 98 10.96 15.12 13.89
C THR A 98 10.97 13.96 12.89
N GLY A 99 11.65 14.16 11.76
CA GLY A 99 11.75 13.14 10.71
C GLY A 99 12.31 11.80 11.21
N ASP A 100 13.40 11.83 11.99
CA ASP A 100 14.05 10.62 12.49
C ASP A 100 13.18 9.86 13.50
N ALA A 101 12.50 10.58 14.41
CA ALA A 101 11.60 9.96 15.37
C ALA A 101 10.39 9.31 14.68
N LEU A 102 9.87 9.93 13.61
CA LEU A 102 8.79 9.37 12.82
C LEU A 102 9.25 8.16 11.99
N LEU A 103 10.47 8.15 11.44
CA LEU A 103 11.01 6.98 10.75
C LEU A 103 11.21 5.80 11.71
N ALA A 104 11.73 6.05 12.91
CA ALA A 104 11.83 5.04 13.96
C ALA A 104 10.46 4.48 14.36
N ALA A 105 9.48 5.36 14.59
CA ALA A 105 8.11 4.96 14.92
C ALA A 105 7.43 4.16 13.79
N LEU A 106 7.74 4.47 12.52
CA LEU A 106 7.26 3.72 11.37
C LEU A 106 7.85 2.31 11.35
N GLU A 107 9.17 2.19 11.53
CA GLU A 107 9.85 0.90 11.61
C GLU A 107 9.28 0.04 12.75
N ASP A 108 9.10 0.62 13.93
CA ASP A 108 8.48 -0.08 15.07
C ASP A 108 7.04 -0.52 14.78
N SER A 109 6.25 0.33 14.13
CA SER A 109 4.87 0.02 13.74
C SER A 109 4.81 -1.15 12.75
N ILE A 110 5.73 -1.19 11.79
CA ILE A 110 5.86 -2.29 10.81
C ILE A 110 6.19 -3.59 11.54
N ARG A 111 7.19 -3.56 12.43
CA ARG A 111 7.66 -4.76 13.15
C ARG A 111 6.61 -5.32 14.11
N GLN A 112 5.72 -4.46 14.61
CA GLN A 112 4.57 -4.84 15.43
C GLN A 112 3.31 -5.19 14.62
N GLN A 113 3.40 -5.16 13.29
CA GLN A 113 2.27 -5.38 12.37
C GLN A 113 1.11 -4.40 12.59
N ASN A 114 1.39 -3.22 13.15
CA ASN A 114 0.40 -2.20 13.46
C ASN A 114 0.14 -1.31 12.24
N GLN A 115 -0.73 -1.81 11.35
CA GLN A 115 -1.11 -1.13 10.11
C GLN A 115 -1.64 0.30 10.33
N ALA A 116 -2.47 0.51 11.35
CA ALA A 116 -3.12 1.79 11.59
C ALA A 116 -2.10 2.85 12.03
N LEU A 117 -1.19 2.49 12.95
CA LEU A 117 -0.14 3.41 13.39
C LEU A 117 0.88 3.69 12.28
N ALA A 118 1.25 2.69 11.48
CA ALA A 118 2.11 2.88 10.31
C ALA A 118 1.52 3.91 9.32
N CYS A 119 0.20 3.82 9.05
CA CYS A 119 -0.50 4.82 8.24
C CYS A 119 -0.44 6.22 8.85
N ALA A 120 -0.70 6.32 10.15
CA ALA A 120 -0.73 7.60 10.87
C ALA A 120 0.63 8.29 10.90
N VAL A 121 1.70 7.53 11.14
CA VAL A 121 3.07 8.03 11.16
C VAL A 121 3.49 8.57 9.80
N VAL A 122 3.24 7.84 8.71
CA VAL A 122 3.56 8.32 7.34
C VAL A 122 2.72 9.54 6.97
N HIS A 123 1.44 9.56 7.34
CA HIS A 123 0.59 10.73 7.13
C HIS A 123 1.16 11.97 7.82
N ARG A 124 1.54 11.84 9.10
CA ARG A 124 2.16 12.92 9.88
C ARG A 124 3.48 13.38 9.26
N TYR A 125 4.34 12.45 8.87
CA TYR A 125 5.62 12.73 8.21
C TYR A 125 5.44 13.59 6.95
N GLY A 126 4.50 13.21 6.09
CA GLY A 126 4.18 13.98 4.89
C GLY A 126 3.53 15.34 5.15
N ALA A 127 2.66 15.42 6.15
CA ALA A 127 2.00 16.67 6.55
C ALA A 127 2.98 17.71 7.11
N LEU A 128 4.11 17.27 7.70
CA LEU A 128 5.20 18.13 8.16
C LEU A 128 6.15 18.57 7.05
N GLY A 129 5.96 18.09 5.81
CA GLY A 129 6.72 18.54 4.64
C GLY A 129 8.12 17.93 4.52
N TYR A 130 8.39 16.81 5.19
CA TYR A 130 9.65 16.09 5.03
C TYR A 130 9.77 15.42 3.66
N SER A 131 11.02 15.20 3.22
CA SER A 131 11.32 14.53 1.94
C SER A 131 10.81 13.09 1.94
N GLU A 132 10.21 12.63 0.85
CA GLU A 132 9.64 11.29 0.74
C GLU A 132 10.67 10.15 0.73
N ARG A 133 11.90 10.44 0.29
CA ARG A 133 12.90 9.40 -0.02
C ARG A 133 13.24 8.49 1.18
N PRO A 134 13.47 9.00 2.40
CA PRO A 134 13.71 8.16 3.57
C PRO A 134 12.58 7.18 3.89
N VAL A 135 11.32 7.56 3.64
CA VAL A 135 10.17 6.66 3.81
C VAL A 135 10.20 5.56 2.75
N PHE A 136 10.47 5.91 1.49
CA PHE A 136 10.65 4.93 0.41
C PHE A 136 11.81 3.96 0.68
N ASP A 137 12.94 4.44 1.20
CA ASP A 137 14.10 3.60 1.52
C ASP A 137 13.77 2.60 2.64
N LEU A 138 13.10 3.07 3.69
CA LEU A 138 12.64 2.24 4.80
C LEU A 138 11.68 1.14 4.31
N LEU A 139 10.65 1.51 3.54
CA LEU A 139 9.63 0.57 3.07
C LEU A 139 10.16 -0.42 2.01
N LEU A 140 11.15 -0.02 1.21
CA LEU A 140 11.79 -0.91 0.23
C LEU A 140 12.42 -2.14 0.88
N ARG A 141 13.01 -1.99 2.07
CA ARG A 141 13.64 -3.10 2.80
C ARG A 141 12.67 -4.26 3.02
N TYR A 142 11.43 -3.94 3.40
CA TYR A 142 10.38 -4.94 3.64
C TYR A 142 9.71 -5.42 2.36
N ALA A 143 9.58 -4.55 1.37
CA ALA A 143 8.98 -4.91 0.09
C ALA A 143 9.72 -6.04 -0.66
N ILE A 144 10.99 -6.26 -0.34
CA ILE A 144 11.82 -7.35 -0.88
C ILE A 144 12.05 -8.49 0.10
N SER A 145 12.00 -8.24 1.42
CA SER A 145 12.31 -9.24 2.45
C SER A 145 11.08 -9.99 2.94
N GLU A 146 9.88 -9.44 2.78
CA GLU A 146 8.61 -9.98 3.28
C GLU A 146 7.66 -10.38 2.12
N ASP A 147 6.69 -11.27 2.41
CA ASP A 147 5.64 -11.82 1.55
C ASP A 147 6.13 -12.25 0.14
N GLY A 148 6.70 -13.46 0.04
CA GLY A 148 7.47 -13.89 -1.14
C GLY A 148 6.70 -14.44 -2.32
N ALA A 149 5.71 -13.69 -2.78
CA ALA A 149 5.18 -13.81 -4.13
C ALA A 149 5.42 -12.54 -4.97
N LEU A 150 6.44 -11.74 -4.60
CA LEU A 150 6.79 -10.45 -5.23
C LEU A 150 5.61 -9.44 -5.26
N HIS A 151 4.56 -9.66 -4.46
CA HIS A 151 3.41 -8.77 -4.42
C HIS A 151 3.79 -7.43 -3.80
N ALA A 152 4.60 -7.47 -2.74
CA ALA A 152 5.12 -6.31 -2.05
C ALA A 152 6.03 -5.45 -2.94
N GLU A 153 7.00 -6.04 -3.63
CA GLU A 153 7.89 -5.32 -4.57
C GLU A 153 7.10 -4.68 -5.72
N LYS A 154 6.17 -5.42 -6.33
CA LYS A 154 5.30 -4.88 -7.38
C LYS A 154 4.50 -3.68 -6.85
N TYR A 155 3.90 -3.78 -5.67
CA TYR A 155 3.11 -2.69 -5.12
C TYR A 155 3.98 -1.48 -4.74
N TYR A 156 5.20 -1.72 -4.23
CA TYR A 156 6.20 -0.67 -4.02
C TYR A 156 6.49 0.10 -5.31
N ARG A 157 6.69 -0.62 -6.43
CA ARG A 157 6.89 -0.01 -7.76
C ARG A 157 5.67 0.80 -8.20
N THR A 158 4.47 0.24 -8.07
CA THR A 158 3.20 0.93 -8.34
C THR A 158 3.13 2.26 -7.57
N VAL A 159 3.37 2.23 -6.26
CA VAL A 159 3.32 3.43 -5.39
C VAL A 159 4.39 4.44 -5.77
N SER A 160 5.61 3.98 -6.08
CA SER A 160 6.71 4.86 -6.50
C SER A 160 6.36 5.64 -7.76
N GLU A 161 5.81 4.97 -8.77
CA GLU A 161 5.39 5.61 -10.02
C GLU A 161 4.20 6.55 -9.83
N GLU A 162 3.18 6.09 -9.09
CA GLU A 162 1.99 6.89 -8.80
C GLU A 162 2.35 8.16 -8.03
N PHE A 163 3.23 8.06 -7.03
CA PHE A 163 3.66 9.21 -6.23
C PHE A 163 4.19 10.34 -7.11
N TYR A 164 5.05 10.06 -8.09
CA TYR A 164 5.60 11.11 -8.95
C TYR A 164 4.65 11.54 -10.07
N CYS A 165 3.74 10.66 -10.52
CA CYS A 165 2.74 11.00 -11.55
C CYS A 165 1.54 11.79 -11.01
N LEU A 166 1.20 11.63 -9.72
CA LEU A 166 0.01 12.24 -9.13
C LEU A 166 0.20 13.72 -8.80
N ARG A 167 -0.93 14.42 -8.67
CA ARG A 167 -0.96 15.79 -8.15
C ARG A 167 -0.46 15.81 -6.70
N PRO A 168 0.33 16.82 -6.28
CA PRO A 168 0.92 16.89 -4.93
C PRO A 168 -0.05 16.60 -3.78
N ALA A 169 -1.28 17.11 -3.85
CA ALA A 169 -2.32 16.92 -2.83
C ALA A 169 -2.71 15.45 -2.56
N PHE A 170 -2.37 14.52 -3.45
CA PHE A 170 -2.77 13.10 -3.33
C PHE A 170 -1.58 12.15 -3.17
N ARG A 171 -0.34 12.60 -3.36
CA ARG A 171 0.85 11.73 -3.41
C ARG A 171 1.05 10.95 -2.12
N TRP A 172 0.94 11.62 -0.98
CA TRP A 172 1.14 11.00 0.33
C TRP A 172 0.13 9.89 0.65
N ARG A 173 -1.04 9.87 0.01
CA ARG A 173 -1.99 8.76 0.16
C ARG A 173 -1.41 7.44 -0.34
N GLU A 174 -0.57 7.48 -1.38
CA GLU A 174 0.11 6.29 -1.89
C GLU A 174 1.11 5.74 -0.87
N LEU A 175 1.92 6.61 -0.25
CA LEU A 175 2.87 6.18 0.79
C LEU A 175 2.19 5.69 2.06
N VAL A 176 1.08 6.33 2.48
CA VAL A 176 0.25 5.83 3.60
C VAL A 176 -0.26 4.43 3.29
N ALA A 177 -0.73 4.19 2.07
CA ALA A 177 -1.23 2.89 1.63
C ALA A 177 -0.10 1.83 1.57
N LEU A 178 1.08 2.19 1.08
CA LEU A 178 2.26 1.33 1.09
C LEU A 178 2.66 0.93 2.50
N ALA A 179 2.75 1.88 3.43
CA ALA A 179 3.08 1.60 4.82
C ALA A 179 2.06 0.65 5.48
N ARG A 180 0.79 0.76 5.09
CA ARG A 180 -0.25 -0.19 5.52
C ARG A 180 0.05 -1.62 5.07
N VAL A 181 0.39 -1.80 3.80
CA VAL A 181 0.71 -3.12 3.21
C VAL A 181 1.98 -3.67 3.85
N THR A 182 3.03 -2.85 3.97
CA THR A 182 4.29 -3.22 4.59
C THR A 182 4.15 -3.67 6.05
N ALA A 183 3.36 -2.95 6.85
CA ALA A 183 3.05 -3.41 8.21
C ALA A 183 2.21 -4.69 8.21
N SER A 184 1.34 -4.88 7.22
CA SER A 184 0.51 -6.07 7.13
C SER A 184 1.31 -7.34 6.80
N GLU A 185 2.32 -7.24 5.94
CA GLU A 185 3.11 -8.38 5.45
C GLU A 185 4.23 -8.81 6.40
N TYR A 186 4.75 -7.89 7.23
CA TYR A 186 5.88 -8.16 8.12
C TYR A 186 5.73 -9.44 8.94
N GLY A 187 6.82 -10.19 9.06
CA GLY A 187 6.90 -11.48 9.76
C GLY A 187 6.62 -12.67 8.84
N ARG A 188 6.65 -12.47 7.52
CA ARG A 188 6.43 -13.50 6.50
C ARG A 188 7.60 -13.43 5.52
N PRO A 189 8.76 -14.03 5.83
CA PRO A 189 9.94 -13.91 5.00
C PRO A 189 9.67 -14.33 3.55
N ALA A 190 10.13 -13.55 2.59
CA ALA A 190 9.96 -13.86 1.19
C ALA A 190 10.79 -15.09 0.79
N PRO A 191 10.17 -16.15 0.21
CA PRO A 191 10.90 -17.23 -0.44
C PRO A 191 12.05 -16.75 -1.32
N GLY A 192 13.24 -17.28 -1.07
CA GLY A 192 14.44 -16.99 -1.85
C GLY A 192 15.18 -15.71 -1.46
N TYR A 193 14.65 -14.83 -0.59
CA TYR A 193 15.35 -13.62 -0.17
C TYR A 193 16.69 -13.94 0.51
N GLN A 194 16.67 -14.80 1.53
CA GLN A 194 17.90 -15.21 2.23
C GLN A 194 18.91 -15.85 1.27
N GLN A 195 18.45 -16.75 0.40
CA GLN A 195 19.30 -17.40 -0.60
C GLN A 195 19.91 -16.38 -1.57
N ALA A 196 19.14 -15.37 -1.99
CA ALA A 196 19.63 -14.30 -2.84
C ALA A 196 20.69 -13.46 -2.12
N CYS A 197 20.49 -13.10 -0.85
CA CYS A 197 21.50 -12.39 -0.05
C CYS A 197 22.79 -13.20 0.08
N GLU A 198 22.70 -14.50 0.36
CA GLU A 198 23.85 -15.40 0.43
C GLU A 198 24.63 -15.46 -0.88
N LEU A 199 23.94 -15.53 -2.02
CA LEU A 199 24.56 -15.53 -3.35
C LEU A 199 25.21 -14.18 -3.71
N LEU A 200 24.58 -13.08 -3.30
CA LEU A 200 25.04 -11.72 -3.56
C LEU A 200 26.11 -11.23 -2.55
N LYS A 201 26.29 -11.95 -1.43
CA LYS A 201 27.20 -11.61 -0.33
C LYS A 201 26.85 -10.28 0.35
N VAL A 202 25.57 -10.09 0.65
CA VAL A 202 25.01 -8.90 1.35
C VAL A 202 24.26 -9.29 2.61
#